data_AF-A0A1J3HHJ4-F1
#
_entry.id   AF-A0A1J3HHJ4-F1
#
_cell.length_a   1.000
_cell.length_b   1.000
_cell.length_c   1.000
_cell.angle_alpha   90.00
_cell.angle_beta   90.00
_cell.angle_gamma   90.00
#
_symmetry.space_group_name_H-M   'P 1'
#
loop_
_entity.id
_entity.type
_entity.pdbx_description
1 polymer ?
#
loop_
_entity_poly.entity_id
_entity_poly.type
_entity_poly.pdbx_seq_one_letter_code
_entity_poly.pdbx_strand_id
1 'polypeptide(L)'
;LDEAHTIKSWKTQGAKATFELSSHCRWCLTGTPLQNKLEDLYSLLCFLHVEPWCNWAWWSKLIQKPYENGDPRGLKLIKAILRPLMLRRTKETRDKEG
;
A
#
# COMPACT_ATOMS: atom_id res chain seq x y z
N LEU A 1 0.65 -2.95 12.66
CA LEU A 1 1.60 -3.90 12.06
C LEU A 1 2.93 -3.18 11.92
N ASP A 2 3.87 -3.53 12.78
CA ASP A 2 5.25 -3.06 12.65
C ASP A 2 5.98 -3.87 11.59
N GLU A 3 6.97 -3.26 10.94
CA GLU A 3 7.65 -3.78 9.77
C GLU A 3 6.68 -4.37 8.73
N ALA A 4 5.68 -3.58 8.33
CA ALA A 4 4.60 -4.01 7.44
C ALA A 4 5.07 -4.53 6.06
N HIS A 5 6.32 -4.30 5.70
CA HIS A 5 6.94 -4.92 4.52
C HIS A 5 7.01 -6.46 4.62
N THR A 6 6.89 -7.04 5.82
CA THR A 6 6.84 -8.50 6.06
C THR A 6 5.66 -9.19 5.36
N ILE A 7 4.53 -8.50 5.19
CA ILE A 7 3.35 -9.04 4.51
C ILE A 7 3.30 -8.72 3.01
N LYS A 8 4.36 -8.15 2.41
CA LYS A 8 4.35 -7.66 1.01
C LYS A 8 3.84 -8.67 -0.04
N SER A 9 4.04 -9.97 0.20
CA SER A 9 3.49 -11.02 -0.65
C SER A 9 2.09 -11.42 -0.20
N TRP A 10 1.08 -10.71 -0.72
CA TRP A 10 -0.34 -10.87 -0.37
C TRP A 10 -0.88 -12.31 -0.56
N LYS A 11 -0.21 -13.13 -1.37
CA LYS A 11 -0.60 -14.53 -1.62
C LYS A 11 -0.19 -15.49 -0.50
N THR A 12 0.78 -15.11 0.33
CA THR A 12 1.28 -15.96 1.42
C THR A 12 0.22 -16.18 2.49
N GLN A 13 0.27 -17.32 3.17
CA GLN A 13 -0.65 -17.62 4.26
C GLN A 13 -0.52 -16.62 5.41
N GLY A 14 0.71 -16.21 5.75
CA GLY A 14 0.94 -15.20 6.79
C GLY A 14 0.28 -13.85 6.47
N ALA A 15 0.41 -13.36 5.24
CA ALA A 15 -0.26 -12.13 4.82
C ALA A 15 -1.80 -12.27 4.89
N LYS A 16 -2.36 -13.36 4.36
CA LYS A 16 -3.81 -13.63 4.40
C LYS A 16 -4.35 -13.67 5.83
N ALA A 17 -3.69 -14.41 6.73
CA ALA A 17 -4.05 -14.46 8.14
C ALA A 17 -3.99 -13.08 8.80
N THR A 18 -3.02 -12.24 8.41
CA THR A 18 -2.88 -10.88 8.92
C THR A 18 -4.00 -9.95 8.44
N PHE A 19 -4.52 -10.17 7.22
CA PHE A 19 -5.66 -9.40 6.70
C PHE A 19 -6.97 -9.72 7.42
N GLU A 20 -7.12 -10.93 7.94
CA GLU A 20 -8.32 -11.42 8.63
C GLU A 20 -8.40 -10.98 10.10
N LEU A 21 -7.30 -10.48 10.67
CA LEU A 21 -7.29 -9.94 12.03
C LEU A 21 -8.39 -8.88 12.19
N SER A 22 -9.23 -8.98 13.22
CA SER A 22 -10.24 -7.97 13.52
C SER A 22 -9.63 -6.80 14.28
N SER A 23 -9.88 -5.58 13.82
CA SER A 23 -9.49 -4.36 14.54
C SER A 23 -10.35 -3.18 14.08
N HIS A 24 -10.62 -2.25 15.00
CA HIS A 24 -11.27 -0.98 14.69
C HIS A 24 -10.33 -0.03 13.92
N CYS A 25 -9.06 0.00 14.30
CA CYS A 25 -8.04 0.83 13.65
C CYS A 25 -6.87 -0.02 13.17
N ARG A 26 -6.38 0.25 11.96
CA ARG A 26 -5.28 -0.50 11.34
C ARG A 26 -4.18 0.46 10.94
N TRP A 27 -2.97 0.16 11.36
CA TRP A 27 -1.79 0.97 11.06
C TRP A 27 -0.67 0.09 10.52
N CYS A 28 -0.03 0.55 9.45
CA CYS A 28 1.20 -0.01 8.92
C CYS A 28 2.35 0.92 9.29
N LEU A 29 3.38 0.39 9.97
CA LEU A 29 4.64 1.08 10.18
C LEU A 29 5.70 0.37 9.32
N THR A 30 6.34 1.10 8.42
CA THR A 30 7.46 0.58 7.63
C THR A 30 8.28 1.72 7.02
N GLY A 31 9.60 1.60 7.03
CA GLY A 31 10.48 2.52 6.31
C GLY A 31 10.51 2.28 4.79
N THR A 32 10.02 1.13 4.31
CA THR A 32 10.10 0.71 2.90
C THR A 32 8.77 0.12 2.41
N PRO A 33 7.73 0.95 2.21
CA PRO A 33 6.39 0.49 1.83
C PRO A 33 6.32 -0.13 0.42
N LEU A 34 7.32 0.15 -0.43
CA LEU A 34 7.47 -0.41 -1.77
C LEU A 34 8.93 -0.89 -1.89
N GLN A 35 9.15 -2.19 -2.06
CA GLN A 35 10.50 -2.77 -2.16
C GLN A 35 10.78 -3.27 -3.57
N ASN A 36 9.99 -4.24 -4.01
CA ASN A 36 10.29 -5.02 -5.22
C ASN A 36 9.26 -4.81 -6.32
N LYS A 37 7.97 -4.75 -5.94
CA LYS A 37 6.86 -4.79 -6.91
C LYS A 37 5.72 -3.90 -6.45
N LEU A 38 4.93 -3.39 -7.40
CA LEU A 38 3.80 -2.51 -7.10
C LEU A 38 2.78 -3.21 -6.18
N GLU A 39 2.66 -4.53 -6.28
CA GLU A 39 1.83 -5.38 -5.43
C GLU A 39 2.21 -5.34 -3.93
N ASP A 40 3.41 -4.87 -3.58
CA ASP A 40 3.77 -4.64 -2.18
C ASP A 40 2.79 -3.64 -1.56
N LEU A 41 2.39 -2.60 -2.30
CA LEU A 41 1.39 -1.62 -1.88
C LEU A 41 -0.01 -2.24 -1.81
N TYR A 42 -0.37 -3.11 -2.76
CA TYR A 42 -1.65 -3.83 -2.71
C TYR A 42 -1.80 -4.62 -1.41
N SER A 43 -0.73 -5.28 -0.98
CA SER A 43 -0.74 -6.02 0.28
C SER A 43 -1.01 -5.12 1.49
N LEU A 44 -0.41 -3.92 1.53
CA LEU A 44 -0.67 -2.94 2.58
C LEU A 44 -2.12 -2.45 2.55
N LEU A 45 -2.68 -2.17 1.37
CA LEU A 45 -4.08 -1.76 1.22
C LEU A 45 -5.04 -2.88 1.64
N CYS A 46 -4.70 -4.15 1.38
CA CYS A 46 -5.42 -5.31 1.88
C CYS A 46 -5.41 -5.37 3.39
N PHE A 47 -4.27 -5.17 4.05
CA PHE A 47 -4.24 -5.14 5.50
C PHE A 47 -5.07 -3.99 6.07
N LEU A 48 -5.00 -2.81 5.45
CA LEU A 48 -5.72 -1.62 5.88
C LEU A 48 -7.23 -1.62 5.53
N HIS A 49 -7.73 -2.63 4.81
CA HIS A 49 -9.11 -2.73 4.32
C HIS A 49 -9.57 -1.50 3.51
N VAL A 50 -8.72 -1.03 2.60
CA VAL A 50 -9.03 0.16 1.79
C VAL A 50 -9.82 -0.23 0.55
N GLU A 51 -11.15 -0.10 0.60
CA GLU A 51 -12.02 -0.36 -0.55
C GLU A 51 -12.03 0.82 -1.56
N PRO A 52 -12.17 0.55 -2.88
CA PRO A 52 -12.21 -0.77 -3.54
C PRO A 52 -10.82 -1.37 -3.81
N TRP A 53 -9.76 -0.80 -3.24
CA TRP A 53 -8.37 -1.04 -3.63
C TRP A 53 -7.75 -2.31 -3.05
N CYS A 54 -8.36 -2.90 -2.02
CA CYS A 54 -8.06 -4.24 -1.51
C CYS A 54 -8.72 -5.37 -2.30
N ASN A 55 -9.40 -5.06 -3.42
CA ASN A 55 -9.93 -6.06 -4.34
C ASN A 55 -9.02 -6.22 -5.56
N TRP A 56 -8.52 -7.44 -5.79
CA TRP A 56 -7.58 -7.72 -6.86
C TRP A 56 -8.11 -7.38 -8.27
N ALA A 57 -9.40 -7.54 -8.54
CA ALA A 57 -9.96 -7.26 -9.86
C ALA A 57 -9.89 -5.75 -10.17
N TRP A 58 -10.23 -4.91 -9.18
CA TRP A 58 -10.12 -3.46 -9.28
C TRP A 58 -8.67 -3.01 -9.36
N TRP A 59 -7.81 -3.52 -8.47
CA TRP A 59 -6.38 -3.25 -8.49
C TRP A 59 -5.75 -3.60 -9.85
N SER A 60 -5.99 -4.82 -10.34
CA SER A 60 -5.40 -5.30 -11.59
C SER A 60 -5.83 -4.43 -12.78
N LYS A 61 -7.12 -4.10 -12.87
CA LYS A 61 -7.69 -3.35 -13.99
C LYS A 61 -7.24 -1.88 -14.01
N LEU A 62 -7.22 -1.21 -12.86
CA LEU A 62 -7.06 0.24 -12.78
C LEU A 62 -5.65 0.70 -12.38
N ILE A 63 -4.86 -0.16 -11.74
CA ILE A 63 -3.55 0.19 -11.19
C ILE A 63 -2.46 -0.67 -11.83
N GLN A 64 -2.51 -2.00 -11.64
CA GLN A 64 -1.43 -2.91 -12.08
C GLN A 64 -1.22 -2.87 -13.60
N LYS A 65 -2.25 -3.21 -14.39
CA LYS A 65 -2.13 -3.30 -15.85
C LYS A 65 -1.78 -1.95 -16.48
N PRO A 66 -2.42 -0.83 -16.10
CA PRO A 66 -1.99 0.48 -16.58
C PRO A 66 -0.52 0.77 -16.25
N TYR A 67 -0.07 0.50 -15.02
CA TYR A 67 1.32 0.70 -14.62
C TYR A 67 2.30 -0.16 -15.46
N GLU A 68 2.02 -1.45 -15.64
CA GLU A 68 2.84 -2.37 -16.44
C GLU A 68 2.90 -1.97 -17.91
N ASN A 69 1.82 -1.40 -18.44
CA ASN A 69 1.74 -0.90 -19.82
C ASN A 69 2.35 0.50 -20.00
N GLY A 70 2.96 1.09 -18.96
CA GLY A 70 3.54 2.44 -19.01
C GLY A 70 2.51 3.57 -19.04
N ASP A 71 1.24 3.29 -18.73
CA ASP A 71 0.18 4.28 -18.68
C ASP A 71 0.27 5.10 -17.38
N PRO A 72 0.47 6.43 -17.48
CA PRO A 72 0.64 7.29 -16.31
C PRO A 72 -0.61 7.33 -15.40
N ARG A 73 -1.79 6.90 -15.90
CA ARG A 73 -3.02 6.84 -15.10
C ARG A 73 -2.89 5.90 -13.90
N GLY A 74 -2.19 4.78 -14.02
CA GLY A 74 -1.98 3.83 -12.91
C GLY A 74 -1.19 4.48 -11.76
N LEU A 75 -0.08 5.14 -12.10
CA LEU A 75 0.75 5.85 -11.11
C LEU A 75 0.04 7.07 -10.51
N LYS A 76 -0.76 7.78 -11.32
CA LYS A 76 -1.57 8.91 -10.83
C LYS A 76 -2.61 8.44 -9.80
N LEU A 77 -3.26 7.31 -10.07
CA LEU A 77 -4.28 6.76 -9.19
C LEU A 77 -3.68 6.26 -7.87
N ILE A 78 -2.58 5.49 -7.90
CA ILE A 78 -1.94 5.02 -6.65
C ILE A 78 -1.47 6.20 -5.78
N LYS A 79 -0.91 7.26 -6.38
CA LYS A 79 -0.54 8.47 -5.65
C LYS A 79 -1.75 9.15 -5.01
N ALA A 80 -2.89 9.22 -5.71
CA ALA A 80 -4.12 9.79 -5.18
C ALA A 80 -4.67 8.99 -3.99
N ILE A 81 -4.60 7.66 -4.05
CA ILE A 81 -5.02 6.76 -2.96
C ILE A 81 -4.10 6.90 -1.75
N LEU A 82 -2.79 6.92 -1.96
CA LEU A 82 -1.82 6.97 -0.87
C LEU A 82 -1.74 8.33 -0.18
N ARG A 83 -2.04 9.43 -0.88
CA ARG A 83 -1.91 10.79 -0.33
C ARG A 83 -2.66 11.01 1.01
N PRO A 84 -3.92 10.59 1.18
CA PRO A 84 -4.60 10.69 2.48
C PRO A 84 -4.24 9.57 3.47
N LEU A 85 -3.65 8.46 3.02
CA LEU A 85 -3.40 7.27 3.85
C LEU A 85 -1.97 7.20 4.40
N MET A 86 -1.01 7.85 3.73
CA MET A 86 0.40 7.71 4.01
C MET A 86 0.99 9.01 4.53
N LEU A 87 1.51 8.96 5.74
CA LEU A 87 2.46 9.95 6.24
C LEU A 87 3.88 9.42 6.00
N ARG A 88 4.64 10.11 5.17
CA ARG A 88 6.06 9.80 4.92
C ARG A 88 6.90 11.04 5.16
N ARG A 89 7.88 10.93 6.06
CA ARG A 89 8.91 11.95 6.30
C ARG A 89 10.26 11.35 5.89
N THR A 90 11.12 12.18 5.32
CA THR A 90 12.54 11.90 5.08
C THR A 90 13.37 12.63 6.13
N LYS A 91 14.68 12.33 6.24
CA LYS A 91 15.57 13.03 7.18
C LYS A 91 15.70 14.53 6.88
N GLU A 92 15.46 14.89 5.61
CA GLU A 92 15.47 16.25 5.10
C GLU A 92 14.11 16.93 5.24
N THR A 93 13.07 16.21 5.69
CA THR A 93 11.75 16.79 5.93
C THR A 93 11.82 17.69 7.15
N ARG A 94 11.91 18.98 6.88
CA ARG A 94 11.85 20.06 7.86
C ARG A 94 10.42 20.37 8.24
N ASP A 95 10.22 20.76 9.49
CA ASP A 95 8.93 21.31 9.89
C ASP A 95 8.86 22.81 9.54
N LYS A 96 7.81 23.51 9.99
CA LYS A 96 7.67 24.95 9.72
C LYS A 96 8.70 25.79 10.48
N GLU A 97 9.35 25.23 11.48
CA GLU A 97 10.33 25.89 12.35
C GLU A 97 11.78 25.51 12.03
N GLY A 98 12.00 24.44 11.26
CA GLY A 98 13.29 24.02 10.71
C GLY A 98 13.62 22.57 11.02
#